data_AF-D1QSP2-F1
#
_entry.id   AF-D1QSP2-F1
#
_cell.length_a   1.000
_cell.length_b   1.000
_cell.length_c   1.000
_cell.angle_alpha   90.00
_cell.angle_beta   90.00
_cell.angle_gamma   90.00
#
_symmetry.space_group_name_H-M   'P 1'
#
loop_
_entity.id
_entity.type
_entity.pdbx_description
1 polymer ?
#
loop_
_entity_poly.entity_id
_entity_poly.type
_entity_poly.pdbx_seq_one_letter_code
_entity_poly.pdbx_strand_id
1 'polypeptide(L)'
;MIFFDYFFKAYSTPKYLEPVAKCMERRHQTLMADEPTLKKFVEELLQELNAIPKAKDRYALEAGSGHIYVCTTHGFTEAVLRLHYKKVLSLEGFNHESCENICKSINEVAEKKGGKR
;
A
#
# COMPACT_ATOMS: atom_id res chain seq x y z
N MET A 1 -0.26 13.99 -1.26
CA MET A 1 -1.06 12.93 -0.62
C MET A 1 -1.57 11.97 -1.67
N ILE A 2 -1.46 10.68 -1.37
CA ILE A 2 -1.80 9.57 -2.24
C ILE A 2 -2.82 8.73 -1.50
N PHE A 3 -3.90 8.31 -2.15
CA PHE A 3 -4.93 7.48 -1.54
C PHE A 3 -5.06 6.16 -2.28
N PHE A 4 -5.04 5.04 -1.55
CA PHE A 4 -5.31 3.72 -2.10
C PHE A 4 -6.80 3.44 -2.14
N ASP A 5 -7.38 3.40 -3.32
CA ASP A 5 -8.84 3.36 -3.48
C ASP A 5 -9.40 1.98 -3.87
N TYR A 6 -8.55 1.06 -4.30
CA TYR A 6 -9.00 -0.27 -4.69
C TYR A 6 -7.95 -1.36 -4.47
N PHE A 7 -8.35 -2.44 -3.81
CA PHE A 7 -7.57 -3.66 -3.65
C PHE A 7 -8.25 -4.83 -4.37
N PHE A 8 -7.46 -5.60 -5.12
CA PHE A 8 -7.89 -6.81 -5.80
C PHE A 8 -6.96 -7.97 -5.51
N LYS A 9 -7.57 -9.13 -5.27
CA LYS A 9 -6.93 -10.42 -5.12
C LYS A 9 -7.62 -11.43 -6.02
N ALA A 10 -6.89 -12.01 -6.95
CA ALA A 10 -7.43 -13.06 -7.81
C ALA A 10 -7.84 -14.28 -6.97
N TYR A 11 -8.92 -14.96 -7.39
CA TYR A 11 -9.37 -16.18 -6.72
C TYR A 11 -8.30 -17.29 -6.77
N SER A 12 -7.52 -17.33 -7.86
CA SER A 12 -6.43 -18.29 -8.09
C SER A 12 -5.15 -17.95 -7.32
N THR A 13 -5.12 -16.87 -6.54
CA THR A 13 -3.91 -16.45 -5.81
C THR A 13 -3.46 -17.55 -4.84
N PRO A 14 -2.24 -18.10 -5.00
CA PRO A 14 -1.76 -19.17 -4.14
C PRO A 14 -1.61 -18.75 -2.68
N LYS A 15 -1.89 -19.66 -1.73
CA LYS A 15 -1.80 -19.40 -0.28
C LYS A 15 -0.43 -18.89 0.19
N TYR A 16 0.65 -19.20 -0.52
CA TYR A 16 1.98 -18.70 -0.15
C TYR A 16 2.19 -17.20 -0.46
N LEU A 17 1.33 -16.58 -1.27
CA LEU A 17 1.29 -15.12 -1.49
C LEU A 17 0.41 -14.38 -0.48
N GLU A 18 -0.22 -15.08 0.47
CA GLU A 18 -1.06 -14.47 1.49
C GLU A 18 -0.37 -13.36 2.31
N PRO A 19 0.94 -13.46 2.67
CA PRO A 19 1.62 -12.37 3.37
C PRO A 19 1.62 -11.06 2.57
N VAL A 20 1.96 -11.14 1.28
CA VAL A 20 1.98 -9.99 0.36
C VAL A 20 0.57 -9.43 0.18
N ALA A 21 -0.43 -10.31 0.00
CA ALA A 21 -1.83 -9.92 -0.11
C ALA A 21 -2.29 -9.12 1.13
N LYS A 22 -1.99 -9.61 2.34
CA LYS A 22 -2.32 -8.93 3.59
C LYS A 22 -1.56 -7.61 3.76
N CYS A 23 -0.33 -7.51 3.26
CA CYS A 23 0.42 -6.26 3.29
C CYS A 23 -0.23 -5.19 2.40
N MET A 24 -0.64 -5.56 1.19
CA MET A 24 -1.38 -4.68 0.29
C MET A 24 -2.76 -4.31 0.84
N GLU A 25 -3.52 -5.30 1.32
CA GLU A 25 -4.86 -5.11 1.90
C GLU A 25 -4.85 -4.18 3.10
N ARG A 26 -3.83 -4.26 3.98
CA ARG A 26 -3.67 -3.34 5.12
C ARG A 26 -3.51 -1.87 4.71
N ARG A 27 -3.11 -1.59 3.48
CA ARG A 27 -3.00 -0.21 2.95
C ARG A 27 -4.22 0.19 2.11
N HIS A 28 -5.16 -0.71 1.85
CA HIS A 28 -6.42 -0.36 1.21
C HIS A 28 -7.15 0.72 2.03
N GLN A 29 -7.70 1.73 1.35
CA GLN A 29 -8.35 2.90 1.96
C GLN A 29 -7.45 3.71 2.90
N THR A 30 -6.13 3.52 2.80
CA THR A 30 -5.17 4.32 3.56
C THR A 30 -4.72 5.53 2.76
N LEU A 31 -4.57 6.64 3.47
CA LEU A 31 -4.03 7.89 2.96
C LEU A 31 -2.53 7.96 3.28
N MET A 32 -1.70 8.07 2.24
CA MET A 32 -0.26 8.29 2.33
C MET A 32 0.08 9.77 2.13
N ALA A 33 1.13 10.21 2.81
CA ALA A 33 1.59 11.59 2.78
C ALA A 33 2.07 12.02 1.37
N ASP A 34 2.97 11.23 0.77
CA ASP A 34 3.74 11.63 -0.41
C ASP A 34 4.31 10.45 -1.23
N GLU A 35 4.98 10.77 -2.34
CA GLU A 35 5.65 9.81 -3.24
C GLU A 35 6.84 9.08 -2.60
N PRO A 36 7.71 9.72 -1.79
CA PRO A 36 8.75 9.00 -1.05
C PRO A 36 8.20 7.89 -0.14
N THR A 37 7.08 8.13 0.53
CA THR A 37 6.40 7.13 1.36
C THR A 37 5.85 5.98 0.53
N LEU A 38 5.27 6.30 -0.65
CA LEU A 38 4.85 5.27 -1.60
C LEU A 38 6.03 4.41 -2.08
N LYS A 39 7.17 5.03 -2.40
CA LYS A 39 8.37 4.30 -2.85
C LYS A 39 8.87 3.33 -1.77
N LYS A 40 8.92 3.77 -0.51
CA LYS A 40 9.27 2.89 0.63
C LYS A 40 8.32 1.71 0.75
N PHE A 41 7.02 1.95 0.59
CA PHE A 41 6.03 0.86 0.62
C PHE A 41 6.21 -0.13 -0.54
N VAL A 42 6.54 0.35 -1.74
CA VAL A 42 6.87 -0.52 -2.89
C VAL A 42 8.11 -1.37 -2.60
N GLU A 43 9.13 -0.80 -1.97
CA GLU A 43 10.34 -1.53 -1.54
C GLU A 43 10.02 -2.58 -0.46
N GLU A 44 9.17 -2.25 0.53
CA GLU A 44 8.67 -3.19 1.54
C GLU A 44 7.94 -4.38 0.89
N LEU A 45 7.03 -4.12 -0.05
CA LEU A 45 6.31 -5.17 -0.78
C LEU A 45 7.24 -6.06 -1.59
N LEU A 46 8.25 -5.47 -2.24
CA LEU A 46 9.24 -6.23 -3.00
C LEU A 46 10.07 -7.14 -2.08
N GLN A 47 10.43 -6.67 -0.89
CA GLN A 47 11.12 -7.49 0.11
C GLN A 47 10.25 -8.65 0.60
N GLU A 48 8.97 -8.40 0.91
CA GLU A 48 8.04 -9.45 1.30
C GLU A 48 7.85 -10.50 0.20
N LEU A 49 7.75 -10.09 -1.06
CA LEU A 49 7.64 -10.99 -2.20
C LEU A 49 8.90 -11.85 -2.36
N ASN A 50 10.08 -11.22 -2.29
CA ASN A 50 11.38 -11.90 -2.43
C ASN A 50 11.69 -12.84 -1.27
N ALA A 51 11.09 -12.61 -0.09
CA ALA A 51 11.21 -13.49 1.06
C ALA A 51 10.49 -14.84 0.88
N ILE A 52 9.68 -15.01 -0.17
CA ILE A 52 8.95 -16.25 -0.45
C ILE A 52 9.71 -17.05 -1.52
N PRO A 53 10.41 -18.15 -1.15
CA PRO A 53 11.22 -18.90 -2.11
C PRO A 53 10.42 -19.46 -3.30
N LYS A 54 9.14 -19.79 -3.07
CA LYS A 54 8.23 -20.31 -4.12
C LYS A 54 7.74 -19.23 -5.09
N ALA A 55 7.81 -17.95 -4.72
CA ALA A 55 7.40 -16.84 -5.55
C ALA A 55 8.54 -16.34 -6.45
N LYS A 56 9.79 -16.63 -6.06
CA LYS A 56 10.98 -16.30 -6.82
C LYS A 56 10.85 -16.78 -8.26
N ASP A 57 11.18 -15.89 -9.19
CA ASP A 57 11.15 -16.10 -10.65
C ASP A 57 9.76 -16.40 -11.25
N ARG A 58 8.71 -16.59 -10.44
CA ARG A 58 7.31 -16.83 -10.87
C ARG A 58 6.46 -15.57 -10.85
N TYR A 59 6.83 -14.61 -10.01
CA TYR A 59 6.11 -13.36 -9.85
C TYR A 59 7.07 -12.17 -9.88
N ALA A 60 6.58 -11.06 -10.41
CA ALA A 60 7.26 -9.78 -10.40
C ALA A 60 6.33 -8.73 -9.78
N LEU A 61 6.94 -7.74 -9.12
CA LEU A 61 6.23 -6.56 -8.65
C LEU A 61 6.42 -5.43 -9.67
N GLU A 62 5.31 -4.92 -10.18
CA GLU A 62 5.28 -3.80 -11.11
C GLU A 62 4.58 -2.61 -10.44
N ALA A 63 5.27 -1.48 -10.34
CA ALA A 63 4.70 -0.24 -9.83
C ALA A 63 4.73 0.82 -10.92
N GLY A 64 3.56 1.37 -11.26
CA GLY A 64 3.38 2.37 -12.30
C GLY A 64 2.49 3.50 -11.82
N SER A 65 2.15 4.44 -12.71
CA SER A 65 1.30 5.59 -12.40
C SER A 65 -0.10 5.15 -11.95
N GLY A 66 -0.31 5.13 -10.64
CA GLY A 66 -1.59 4.83 -9.99
C GLY A 66 -1.85 3.36 -9.68
N HIS A 67 -0.86 2.47 -9.82
CA HIS A 67 -1.06 1.06 -9.47
C HIS A 67 0.22 0.36 -9.02
N ILE A 68 0.03 -0.67 -8.19
CA ILE A 68 1.03 -1.66 -7.81
C ILE A 68 0.44 -3.04 -8.12
N TYR A 69 1.15 -3.83 -8.90
CA TYR A 69 0.76 -5.18 -9.29
C TYR A 69 1.77 -6.21 -8.82
N VAL A 70 1.28 -7.39 -8.46
CA VAL A 70 2.07 -8.62 -8.45
C VAL A 70 1.56 -9.46 -9.61
N CYS A 71 2.42 -9.65 -10.61
CA CYS A 71 2.10 -10.31 -11.87
C CYS A 71 2.86 -11.62 -12.00
N THR A 72 2.31 -12.59 -12.72
CA THR A 72 3.06 -13.76 -13.16
C THR A 72 4.15 -13.37 -14.17
N THR A 73 5.33 -13.96 -14.05
CA THR A 73 6.48 -13.73 -14.96
C THR A 73 6.49 -14.67 -16.16
N HIS A 74 5.71 -15.75 -16.11
CA HIS A 74 5.63 -16.77 -17.16
C HIS A 74 4.22 -16.84 -17.74
N GLY A 75 4.11 -16.97 -19.07
CA GLY A 75 2.84 -17.08 -19.78
C GLY A 75 2.16 -15.72 -20.00
N PHE A 76 0.82 -15.70 -20.01
CA PHE A 76 0.06 -14.45 -20.00
C PHE A 76 0.28 -13.75 -18.66
N THR A 77 0.75 -12.50 -18.72
CA THR A 77 0.97 -11.66 -17.55
C THR A 77 -0.37 -11.32 -16.92
N GLU A 78 -0.75 -12.06 -15.87
CA GLU A 78 -1.96 -11.81 -15.10
C GLU A 78 -1.58 -11.22 -13.75
N ALA A 79 -2.21 -10.09 -13.40
CA ALA A 79 -2.09 -9.50 -12.08
C ALA A 79 -2.86 -10.35 -11.06
N VAL A 80 -2.15 -11.09 -10.21
CA VAL A 80 -2.75 -11.89 -9.13
C VAL A 80 -3.09 -11.06 -7.90
N LEU A 81 -2.35 -9.97 -7.70
CA LEU A 81 -2.64 -8.95 -6.69
C LEU A 81 -2.54 -7.57 -7.33
N ARG A 82 -3.42 -6.66 -6.91
CA ARG A 82 -3.47 -5.31 -7.43
C ARG A 82 -3.90 -4.34 -6.33
N LEU A 83 -3.21 -3.21 -6.27
CA LEU A 83 -3.57 -2.08 -5.43
C LEU A 83 -3.50 -0.81 -6.27
N HIS A 84 -4.63 -0.12 -6.40
CA HIS A 84 -4.72 1.15 -7.11
C HIS A 84 -4.56 2.30 -6.13
N TYR A 85 -3.97 3.37 -6.64
CA TYR A 85 -3.83 4.61 -5.90
C TYR A 85 -4.00 5.82 -6.81
N LYS A 86 -4.42 6.93 -6.20
CA LYS A 86 -4.57 8.20 -6.89
C LYS A 86 -4.00 9.34 -6.07
N LYS A 87 -3.51 10.38 -6.76
CA LYS A 87 -3.13 11.63 -6.13
C LYS A 87 -4.41 12.33 -5.65
N VAL A 88 -4.43 12.70 -4.37
CA VAL A 88 -5.51 13.51 -3.81
C VAL A 88 -5.24 14.96 -4.19
N LEU A 89 -6.17 15.58 -4.92
CA LEU A 89 -6.06 16.97 -5.39
C LEU A 89 -6.71 17.96 -4.43
N SER A 90 -7.78 17.54 -3.75
CA SER A 90 -8.48 18.30 -2.72
C SER A 90 -9.15 17.34 -1.73
N LEU A 91 -9.39 17.83 -0.51
CA LEU A 91 -10.18 17.15 0.51
C LEU A 91 -11.45 17.97 0.74
N GLU A 92 -12.43 17.79 -0.16
CA GLU A 92 -13.71 18.47 -0.04
C GLU A 92 -14.49 17.94 1.18
N GLY A 93 -15.04 18.85 1.99
CA GLY A 93 -15.70 18.51 3.27
C GLY A 93 -14.80 18.58 4.51
N PHE A 94 -13.50 18.80 4.36
CA PHE A 94 -12.61 19.12 5.49
C PHE A 94 -12.58 20.63 5.70
N ASN A 95 -13.29 21.12 6.72
CA ASN A 95 -13.16 22.52 7.14
C ASN A 95 -11.91 22.71 8.02
N HIS A 96 -11.50 23.97 8.20
CA HIS A 96 -10.31 24.32 8.97
C HIS A 96 -10.33 23.73 10.39
N GLU A 97 -11.48 23.77 11.05
CA GLU A 97 -11.71 23.23 12.39
C GLU A 97 -11.50 21.71 12.44
N SER A 98 -12.01 20.96 11.47
CA SER A 98 -11.82 19.51 11.37
C SER A 98 -10.35 19.16 11.16
N CYS A 99 -9.65 19.93 10.31
CA CYS A 99 -8.21 19.77 10.12
C CYS A 99 -7.42 20.04 11.40
N GLU A 100 -7.73 21.12 12.15
CA GLU A 100 -7.05 21.40 13.42
C GLU A 100 -7.26 20.28 14.45
N ASN A 101 -8.48 19.77 14.57
CA ASN A 101 -8.82 18.71 15.51
C ASN A 101 -8.10 17.40 15.18
N ILE A 102 -7.96 17.08 13.89
CA ILE A 102 -7.18 15.93 13.42
C ILE A 102 -5.69 16.14 13.68
N CYS A 103 -5.15 17.31 13.38
CA CYS A 103 -3.74 17.63 13.65
C CYS A 103 -3.40 17.53 15.14
N LYS A 104 -4.27 18.06 16.02
CA LYS A 104 -4.12 17.93 17.48
C LYS A 104 -4.14 16.46 17.90
N SER A 105 -5.10 15.69 17.41
CA SER A 105 -5.23 14.26 17.72
C SER A 105 -4.01 13.44 17.27
N ILE A 106 -3.45 13.73 16.09
CA ILE A 106 -2.23 13.08 15.58
C ILE A 106 -1.03 13.42 16.46
N ASN A 107 -0.86 14.70 16.83
CA ASN A 107 0.24 15.14 17.69
C ASN A 107 0.17 14.51 19.09
N GLU A 108 -1.01 14.45 19.70
CA GLU A 108 -1.19 13.78 20.99
C GLU A 108 -0.84 12.29 20.95
N VAL A 109 -1.18 11.59 19.86
CA VAL A 109 -0.82 10.17 19.67
C VAL A 109 0.69 10.01 19.46
N ALA A 110 1.34 10.93 18.74
CA ALA A 110 2.79 10.93 18.56
C ALA A 110 3.54 11.17 19.89
N GLU A 111 3.08 12.12 20.71
CA GLU A 111 3.64 12.41 22.03
C GLU A 111 3.45 11.23 23.01
N LYS A 112 2.28 10.58 23.00
CA LYS A 112 2.01 9.40 23.83
C LYS A 112 2.84 8.17 23.42
N LYS A 113 3.24 8.05 22.14
CA LYS A 113 4.12 6.97 21.65
C LYS A 113 5.61 7.27 21.77
N GLY A 114 6.00 8.53 22.01
CA GLY A 114 7.39 8.95 22.25
C GLY A 114 7.91 8.70 23.68
N GLY A 115 7.07 8.15 24.57
CA GLY A 115 7.41 7.85 25.96
C GLY A 115 8.20 6.55 26.16
N LYS A 116 9.46 6.52 25.71
CA LYS A 116 10.62 5.84 26.33
C LYS A 116 11.84 6.01 25.41
N ARG A 117 12.64 7.03 25.70
CA ARG A 117 14.10 7.01 25.46
C ARG A 117 14.76 6.30 26.64
#